data_AF-A0A142YE46-F1
#
_entry.id   AF-A0A142YE46-F1
#
_cell.length_a   1.000
_cell.length_b   1.000
_cell.length_c   1.000
_cell.angle_alpha   90.00
_cell.angle_beta   90.00
_cell.angle_gamma   90.00
#
_symmetry.space_group_name_H-M   'P 1'
#
loop_
_entity.id
_entity.type
_entity.pdbx_description
1 polymer ?
#
loop_
_entity_poly.entity_id
_entity_poly.type
_entity_poly.pdbx_seq_one_letter_code
_entity_poly.pdbx_strand_id
1 'polypeptide(L)'
;MRKSRIIASGAGVLGAVVLTLAQAGCASGWIPTSRVTRVFAPEPVAENPLLVPVDDFEAVWNKTVAELGGYFDVASENRLSRTIVTEPKMSATVLEPWLADTTTIQDRVEATLQTIRRFAIVKVDPAPNGGFLVKVEVHKELEDMVKPDRQMMGRAVFNNEFPVNRIRETVGPVPVAVGWIARGRDANLEQAILSGIRSAFFL
;
A
#
# COMPACT_ATOMS: atom_id res chain seq x y z
N MET A 1 30.11 15.48 73.68
CA MET A 1 29.00 15.77 72.75
C MET A 1 29.35 15.22 71.37
N ARG A 2 28.35 14.69 70.68
CA ARG A 2 28.36 13.82 69.49
C ARG A 2 28.33 14.63 68.19
N LYS A 3 29.02 14.17 67.12
CA LYS A 3 28.90 14.41 65.64
C LYS A 3 30.32 14.45 65.03
N SER A 4 30.67 13.87 63.88
CA SER A 4 29.93 13.39 62.71
C SER A 4 30.76 12.30 61.97
N ARG A 5 30.12 11.20 61.58
CA ARG A 5 30.55 10.35 60.46
C ARG A 5 29.44 10.48 59.40
N ILE A 6 29.82 10.37 58.13
CA ILE A 6 29.01 10.21 56.89
C ILE A 6 29.46 11.25 55.84
N ILE A 7 30.59 10.99 55.18
CA ILE A 7 30.85 11.38 53.78
C ILE A 7 31.82 10.33 53.20
N ALA A 8 31.30 9.20 52.71
CA ALA A 8 32.03 8.25 51.84
C ALA A 8 31.10 7.13 51.37
N SER A 9 30.08 7.44 50.56
CA SER A 9 29.21 6.39 49.97
C SER A 9 28.44 6.87 48.72
N GLY A 10 28.96 7.87 47.98
CA GLY A 10 28.25 8.43 46.83
C GLY A 10 28.78 7.97 45.46
N ALA A 11 30.10 7.74 45.33
CA ALA A 11 30.73 7.56 44.03
C ALA A 11 30.72 6.11 43.51
N GLY A 12 30.61 5.11 44.38
CA GLY A 12 30.64 3.70 43.97
C GLY A 12 29.33 3.17 43.37
N VAL A 13 28.19 3.77 43.72
CA VAL A 13 26.87 3.28 43.30
C VAL A 13 26.52 3.73 41.88
N LEU A 14 26.94 4.93 41.47
CA LEU A 14 26.69 5.44 40.11
C LEU A 14 27.50 4.72 39.04
N GLY A 15 28.74 4.31 39.35
CA GLY A 15 29.58 3.54 38.42
C GLY A 15 29.07 2.12 38.17
N ALA A 16 28.47 1.48 39.18
CA ALA A 16 27.95 0.12 39.07
C ALA A 16 26.63 0.03 38.27
N VAL A 17 25.81 1.08 38.27
CA VAL A 17 24.53 1.11 37.53
C VAL A 17 24.74 1.31 36.02
N VAL A 18 25.78 2.02 35.61
CA VAL A 18 26.09 2.21 34.17
C VAL A 18 26.66 0.92 33.55
N LEU A 19 27.38 0.11 34.31
CA LEU A 19 27.98 -1.13 33.81
C LEU A 19 26.96 -2.28 33.65
N THR A 20 25.85 -2.27 34.39
CA THR A 20 24.80 -3.31 34.28
C THR A 20 23.83 -3.07 33.13
N LEU A 21 23.60 -1.81 32.71
CA LEU A 21 22.78 -1.49 31.53
C LEU A 21 23.46 -1.88 30.21
N ALA A 22 24.79 -1.94 30.16
CA ALA A 22 25.53 -2.33 28.96
C ALA A 22 25.49 -3.84 28.65
N GLN A 23 25.15 -4.70 29.63
CA GLN A 23 25.07 -6.15 29.41
C GLN A 23 23.67 -6.67 29.05
N ALA A 24 22.64 -5.82 29.04
CA ALA A 24 21.29 -6.20 28.63
C ALA A 24 21.07 -6.20 27.09
N GLY A 25 22.13 -5.98 26.30
CA GLY A 25 22.05 -5.88 24.83
C GLY A 25 21.97 -7.21 24.08
N CYS A 26 22.14 -8.36 24.72
CA CYS A 26 22.16 -9.68 24.04
C CYS A 26 21.03 -10.65 24.44
N ALA A 27 20.02 -10.19 25.17
CA ALA A 27 18.81 -10.99 25.43
C ALA A 27 17.69 -10.64 24.43
N SER A 28 17.97 -10.78 23.13
CA SER A 28 17.01 -10.57 22.03
C SER A 28 16.06 -11.76 21.84
N GLY A 29 15.44 -12.23 22.92
CA GLY A 29 14.57 -13.41 22.91
C GLY A 29 13.09 -13.15 23.24
N TRP A 30 12.75 -12.00 23.83
CA TRP A 30 11.39 -11.76 24.38
C TRP A 30 10.61 -10.65 23.70
N ILE A 31 11.24 -9.87 22.82
CA ILE A 31 10.53 -8.99 21.90
C ILE A 31 10.38 -9.78 20.59
N PRO A 32 9.17 -9.93 20.03
CA PRO A 32 8.99 -10.51 18.70
C PRO A 32 9.61 -9.56 17.66
N THR A 33 10.93 -9.61 17.52
CA THR A 33 11.73 -8.83 16.56
C THR A 33 11.45 -9.24 15.12
N SER A 34 10.71 -10.34 14.89
CA SER A 34 10.31 -10.82 13.56
C SER A 34 9.54 -9.79 12.74
N ARG A 35 8.83 -8.85 13.40
CA ARG A 35 8.11 -7.77 12.70
C ARG A 35 8.99 -6.56 12.39
N VAL A 36 10.03 -6.29 13.19
CA VAL A 36 10.94 -5.15 13.00
C VAL A 36 12.07 -5.49 12.02
N THR A 37 12.56 -6.73 11.99
CA THR A 37 13.58 -7.15 11.01
C THR A 37 13.05 -7.22 9.58
N ARG A 38 11.74 -7.43 9.39
CA ARG A 38 11.09 -7.35 8.07
C ARG A 38 11.05 -5.92 7.51
N VAL A 39 11.21 -4.88 8.35
CA VAL A 39 11.26 -3.48 7.89
C VAL A 39 12.57 -3.17 7.16
N PHE A 40 13.64 -3.94 7.43
CA PHE A 40 14.99 -3.66 6.90
C PHE A 40 15.54 -4.74 5.95
N ALA A 41 14.88 -5.89 5.83
CA ALA A 41 15.21 -6.88 4.81
C ALA A 41 14.31 -6.63 3.58
N PRO A 42 14.86 -6.19 2.44
CA PRO A 42 14.08 -6.11 1.22
C PRO A 42 13.53 -7.51 0.89
N GLU A 43 12.22 -7.60 0.68
CA GLU A 43 11.60 -8.85 0.25
C GLU A 43 12.22 -9.29 -1.08
N PRO A 44 12.59 -10.57 -1.26
CA PRO A 44 13.23 -11.01 -2.48
C PRO A 44 12.29 -10.77 -3.65
N VAL A 45 12.74 -9.98 -4.63
CA VAL A 45 12.00 -9.67 -5.86
C VAL A 45 11.53 -10.99 -6.48
N ALA A 46 10.21 -11.11 -6.66
CA ALA A 46 9.60 -12.26 -7.29
C ALA A 46 9.69 -12.11 -8.81
N GLU A 47 10.00 -13.20 -9.50
CA GLU A 47 9.96 -13.22 -10.95
C GLU A 47 8.52 -13.07 -11.43
N ASN A 48 8.31 -12.28 -12.49
CA ASN A 48 7.02 -12.12 -13.15
C ASN A 48 7.16 -12.60 -14.60
N PRO A 49 6.63 -13.78 -14.97
CA PRO A 49 5.69 -14.62 -14.22
C PRO A 49 6.35 -15.49 -13.12
N LEU A 50 5.62 -15.72 -12.03
CA LEU A 50 6.05 -16.53 -10.89
C LEU A 50 5.75 -18.01 -11.13
N LEU A 51 6.76 -18.87 -11.01
CA LEU A 51 6.59 -20.31 -11.05
C LEU A 51 6.12 -20.85 -9.69
N VAL A 52 4.94 -21.48 -9.69
CA VAL A 52 4.34 -22.15 -8.54
C VAL A 52 4.41 -23.66 -8.79
N PRO A 53 5.22 -24.43 -8.04
CA PRO A 53 5.41 -25.87 -8.23
C PRO A 53 4.28 -26.68 -7.56
N VAL A 54 3.04 -26.34 -7.89
CA VAL A 54 1.83 -27.05 -7.42
C VAL A 54 1.08 -27.52 -8.66
N ASP A 55 0.77 -28.82 -8.72
CA ASP A 55 0.09 -29.42 -9.87
C ASP A 55 -1.44 -29.20 -9.88
N ASP A 56 -2.01 -28.73 -8.77
CA ASP A 56 -3.44 -28.44 -8.68
C ASP A 56 -3.77 -27.00 -9.10
N PHE A 57 -4.44 -26.86 -10.25
CA PHE A 57 -4.90 -25.58 -10.78
C PHE A 57 -5.86 -24.87 -9.82
N GLU A 58 -6.77 -25.60 -9.18
CA GLU A 58 -7.80 -25.01 -8.32
C GLU A 58 -7.19 -24.45 -7.03
N ALA A 59 -6.19 -25.13 -6.47
CA ALA A 59 -5.42 -24.60 -5.36
C ALA A 59 -4.69 -23.31 -5.73
N VAL A 60 -4.00 -23.28 -6.88
CA VAL A 60 -3.32 -22.06 -7.38
C VAL A 60 -4.30 -20.93 -7.59
N TRP A 61 -5.43 -21.22 -8.24
CA TRP A 61 -6.45 -20.22 -8.53
C TRP A 61 -7.04 -19.60 -7.26
N ASN A 62 -7.56 -20.44 -6.36
CA ASN A 62 -8.27 -19.96 -5.18
C ASN A 62 -7.34 -19.18 -4.23
N LYS A 63 -6.07 -19.57 -4.13
CA LYS A 63 -5.05 -18.81 -3.39
C LYS A 63 -4.73 -17.48 -4.06
N THR A 64 -4.58 -17.46 -5.38
CA THR A 64 -4.34 -16.22 -6.14
C THR A 64 -5.49 -15.23 -5.97
N VAL A 65 -6.74 -15.71 -6.04
CA VAL A 65 -7.94 -14.90 -5.78
C VAL A 65 -7.96 -14.37 -4.35
N ALA A 66 -7.64 -15.21 -3.35
CA ALA A 66 -7.61 -14.80 -1.95
C ALA A 66 -6.56 -13.70 -1.69
N GLU A 67 -5.37 -13.80 -2.28
CA GLU A 67 -4.33 -12.77 -2.17
C GLU A 67 -4.75 -11.47 -2.89
N LEU A 68 -5.33 -11.55 -4.09
CA LEU A 68 -5.86 -10.38 -4.80
C LEU A 68 -6.95 -9.66 -4.00
N GLY A 69 -7.84 -10.42 -3.35
CA GLY A 69 -8.92 -9.90 -2.51
C GLY A 69 -8.45 -9.05 -1.32
N GLY A 70 -7.18 -9.17 -0.92
CA GLY A 70 -6.59 -8.29 0.08
C GLY A 70 -6.36 -6.85 -0.41
N TYR A 71 -6.25 -6.65 -1.73
CA TYR A 71 -5.95 -5.37 -2.36
C TYR A 71 -7.15 -4.80 -3.12
N PHE A 72 -7.77 -5.64 -3.97
CA PHE A 72 -8.80 -5.26 -4.92
C PHE A 72 -9.99 -6.19 -4.86
N ASP A 73 -11.18 -5.66 -5.17
CA ASP A 73 -12.37 -6.47 -5.37
C ASP A 73 -12.33 -7.14 -6.75
N VAL A 74 -12.75 -8.40 -6.83
CA VAL A 74 -12.66 -9.18 -8.07
C VAL A 74 -13.89 -8.90 -8.94
N ALA A 75 -13.67 -8.43 -10.18
CA ALA A 75 -14.75 -8.12 -11.12
C ALA A 75 -15.18 -9.34 -11.91
N SER A 76 -14.21 -10.09 -12.44
CA SER A 76 -14.46 -11.23 -13.31
C SER A 76 -13.40 -12.30 -13.11
N GLU A 77 -13.86 -13.53 -12.89
CA GLU A 77 -13.05 -14.73 -12.88
C GLU A 77 -13.40 -15.59 -14.08
N ASN A 78 -12.47 -15.74 -15.03
CA ASN A 78 -12.67 -16.64 -16.16
C ASN A 78 -11.68 -17.80 -16.08
N ARG A 79 -12.18 -18.95 -15.61
CA ARG A 79 -11.40 -20.20 -15.48
C ARG A 79 -10.91 -20.74 -16.83
N LEU A 80 -11.67 -20.51 -17.91
CA LEU A 80 -11.33 -21.01 -19.25
C LEU A 80 -10.21 -20.19 -19.89
N SER A 81 -10.30 -18.86 -19.80
CA SER A 81 -9.22 -17.96 -20.29
C SER A 81 -8.04 -17.90 -19.33
N ARG A 82 -8.21 -18.45 -18.11
CA ARG A 82 -7.29 -18.40 -16.99
C ARG A 82 -6.89 -16.98 -16.61
N THR A 83 -7.86 -16.07 -16.70
CA THR A 83 -7.68 -14.64 -16.42
C THR A 83 -8.58 -14.22 -15.28
N ILE A 84 -8.00 -13.48 -14.33
CA ILE A 84 -8.71 -12.79 -13.25
C ILE A 84 -8.56 -11.30 -13.51
N VAL A 85 -9.67 -10.58 -13.53
CA VAL A 85 -9.70 -9.12 -13.68
C VAL A 85 -10.37 -8.52 -12.45
N THR A 86 -9.73 -7.54 -11.82
CA THR A 86 -10.26 -6.85 -10.65
C THR A 86 -11.01 -5.58 -11.04
N GLU A 87 -11.88 -5.12 -10.16
CA GLU A 87 -12.51 -3.81 -10.31
C GLU A 87 -11.46 -2.70 -10.14
N PRO A 88 -11.60 -1.58 -10.87
CA PRO A 88 -10.72 -0.44 -10.68
C PRO A 88 -11.03 0.24 -9.35
N LYS A 89 -10.02 0.32 -8.49
CA LYS A 89 -10.10 0.92 -7.15
C LYS A 89 -9.32 2.22 -7.07
N MET A 90 -9.89 3.23 -6.42
CA MET A 90 -9.19 4.49 -6.14
C MET A 90 -8.03 4.23 -5.20
N SER A 91 -6.90 4.86 -5.50
CA SER A 91 -5.65 4.64 -4.78
C SER A 91 -5.66 5.37 -3.45
N ALA A 92 -5.13 4.74 -2.41
CA ALA A 92 -5.06 5.34 -1.08
C ALA A 92 -4.15 6.56 -1.06
N THR A 93 -4.60 7.56 -0.31
CA THR A 93 -3.85 8.77 -0.05
C THR A 93 -2.82 8.57 1.07
N VAL A 94 -2.00 9.59 1.33
CA VAL A 94 -1.06 9.60 2.46
C VAL A 94 -1.81 9.52 3.80
N LEU A 95 -3.06 9.99 3.86
CA LEU A 95 -3.87 10.03 5.08
C LEU A 95 -4.62 8.72 5.35
N GLU A 96 -4.49 7.72 4.46
CA GLU A 96 -5.19 6.44 4.55
C GLU A 96 -4.20 5.27 4.66
N PRO A 97 -3.35 5.23 5.72
CA PRO A 97 -2.31 4.21 5.86
C PRO A 97 -2.85 2.78 6.04
N TRP A 98 -4.13 2.61 6.37
CA TRP A 98 -4.74 1.28 6.57
C TRP A 98 -5.17 0.60 5.27
N LEU A 99 -5.22 1.31 4.14
CA LEU A 99 -5.44 0.68 2.84
C LEU A 99 -4.14 0.10 2.32
N ALA A 100 -4.14 -1.17 1.90
CA ALA A 100 -2.94 -1.88 1.45
C ALA A 100 -2.67 -1.76 -0.06
N ASP A 101 -3.46 -0.98 -0.80
CA ASP A 101 -3.45 -0.88 -2.27
C ASP A 101 -2.22 -0.20 -2.87
N THR A 102 -1.37 0.40 -2.04
CA THR A 102 -0.18 1.16 -2.44
C THR A 102 0.98 0.83 -1.52
N THR A 103 2.13 0.52 -2.12
CA THR A 103 3.33 0.06 -1.41
C THR A 103 4.27 1.20 -1.04
N THR A 104 4.38 2.23 -1.90
CA THR A 104 5.39 3.29 -1.76
C THR A 104 4.76 4.60 -1.32
N ILE A 105 5.46 5.40 -0.51
CA ILE A 105 4.97 6.71 -0.04
C ILE A 105 4.80 7.68 -1.22
N GLN A 106 5.69 7.62 -2.21
CA GLN A 106 5.62 8.42 -3.43
C GLN A 106 4.29 8.17 -4.18
N ASP A 107 3.84 6.91 -4.28
CA ASP A 107 2.57 6.56 -4.90
C ASP A 107 1.37 7.16 -4.14
N ARG A 108 1.46 7.21 -2.81
CA ARG A 108 0.43 7.82 -1.96
C ARG A 108 0.40 9.33 -2.08
N VAL A 109 1.57 9.97 -2.16
CA VAL A 109 1.67 11.42 -2.41
C VAL A 109 1.10 11.75 -3.78
N GLU A 110 1.42 10.94 -4.80
CA GLU A 110 0.85 11.08 -6.15
C GLU A 110 -0.68 10.97 -6.11
N ALA A 111 -1.22 9.94 -5.45
CA ALA A 111 -2.66 9.73 -5.27
C ALA A 111 -3.35 10.82 -4.42
N THR A 112 -2.61 11.52 -3.57
CA THR A 112 -3.13 12.65 -2.78
C THR A 112 -3.24 13.92 -3.63
N LEU A 113 -2.32 14.10 -4.59
CA LEU A 113 -2.29 15.28 -5.45
C LEU A 113 -3.18 15.12 -6.69
N GLN A 114 -3.38 13.89 -7.16
CA GLN A 114 -4.20 13.58 -8.32
C GLN A 114 -5.00 12.30 -8.08
N THR A 115 -6.24 12.27 -8.57
CA THR A 115 -7.06 11.06 -8.51
C THR A 115 -6.47 9.98 -9.40
N ILE A 116 -6.02 8.89 -8.80
CA ILE A 116 -5.45 7.75 -9.49
C ILE A 116 -6.24 6.51 -9.09
N ARG A 117 -6.55 5.65 -10.07
CA ARG A 117 -7.11 4.34 -9.82
C ARG A 117 -6.19 3.25 -10.36
N ARG A 118 -6.31 2.06 -9.78
CA ARG A 118 -5.55 0.87 -10.18
C ARG A 118 -6.47 -0.31 -10.35
N PHE A 119 -6.12 -1.21 -11.26
CA PHE A 119 -6.73 -2.52 -11.39
C PHE A 119 -5.67 -3.55 -11.74
N ALA A 120 -5.91 -4.80 -11.38
CA ALA A 120 -5.03 -5.91 -11.64
C ALA A 120 -5.64 -6.86 -12.68
N ILE A 121 -4.78 -7.34 -13.57
CA ILE A 121 -5.04 -8.45 -14.48
C ILE A 121 -4.05 -9.54 -14.11
N VAL A 122 -4.57 -10.72 -13.74
CA VAL A 122 -3.76 -11.88 -13.41
C VAL A 122 -4.04 -12.99 -14.41
N LYS A 123 -2.97 -13.62 -14.89
CA LYS A 123 -3.04 -14.76 -15.81
C LYS A 123 -2.30 -15.94 -15.21
N VAL A 124 -2.95 -17.11 -15.20
CA VAL A 124 -2.37 -18.36 -14.71
C VAL A 124 -2.19 -19.31 -15.88
N ASP A 125 -0.94 -19.48 -16.35
CA ASP A 125 -0.63 -20.37 -17.48
C ASP A 125 0.11 -21.64 -16.98
N PRO A 126 -0.10 -22.82 -17.58
CA PRO A 126 0.65 -24.02 -17.21
C PRO A 126 2.13 -23.89 -17.61
N ALA A 127 3.04 -24.30 -16.73
CA ALA A 127 4.47 -24.30 -17.01
C ALA A 127 4.87 -25.53 -17.84
N PRO A 128 5.88 -25.45 -18.72
CA PRO A 128 6.34 -26.60 -19.51
C PRO A 128 6.90 -27.77 -18.67
N ASN A 129 7.44 -27.48 -17.49
CA ASN A 129 8.14 -28.45 -16.63
C ASN A 129 7.28 -28.91 -15.42
N GLY A 130 5.97 -28.68 -15.46
CA GLY A 130 5.06 -28.91 -14.33
C GLY A 130 4.84 -27.67 -13.47
N GLY A 131 3.70 -27.59 -12.81
CA GLY A 131 3.24 -26.40 -12.08
C GLY A 131 2.61 -25.31 -12.95
N PHE A 132 2.41 -24.13 -12.37
CA PHE A 132 1.76 -22.99 -13.01
C PHE A 132 2.63 -21.72 -12.94
N LEU A 133 2.54 -20.92 -13.99
CA LEU A 133 3.11 -19.58 -14.12
C LEU A 133 2.02 -18.56 -13.82
N VAL A 134 2.17 -17.84 -12.71
CA VAL A 134 1.26 -16.76 -12.32
C VAL A 134 1.86 -15.42 -12.75
N LYS A 135 1.25 -14.79 -13.74
CA LYS A 135 1.61 -13.47 -14.23
C LYS A 135 0.66 -12.43 -13.64
N VAL A 136 1.20 -11.42 -12.96
CA VAL A 136 0.42 -10.33 -12.37
C VAL A 136 0.77 -9.03 -13.11
N GLU A 137 -0.24 -8.32 -13.60
CA GLU A 137 -0.09 -7.00 -14.22
C GLU A 137 -1.02 -6.02 -13.50
N VAL A 138 -0.46 -4.97 -12.91
CA VAL A 138 -1.24 -3.91 -12.26
C VAL A 138 -1.16 -2.68 -13.13
N HIS A 139 -2.30 -2.18 -13.59
CA HIS A 139 -2.38 -0.98 -14.40
C HIS A 139 -2.76 0.22 -13.55
N LYS A 140 -2.00 1.31 -13.70
CA LYS A 140 -2.24 2.60 -13.07
C LYS A 140 -2.93 3.52 -14.09
N GLU A 141 -4.01 4.16 -13.67
CA GLU A 141 -4.75 5.12 -14.47
C GLU A 141 -4.96 6.43 -13.71
N LEU A 142 -4.72 7.55 -14.39
CA LEU A 142 -4.90 8.90 -13.89
C LEU A 142 -6.24 9.45 -14.37
N GLU A 143 -7.00 10.09 -13.48
CA GLU A 143 -8.23 10.79 -13.87
C GLU A 143 -7.89 12.00 -14.74
N ASP A 144 -8.48 12.08 -15.94
CA ASP A 144 -8.35 13.25 -16.80
C ASP A 144 -9.50 14.22 -16.56
N MET A 145 -9.13 15.42 -16.12
CA MET A 145 -10.08 16.46 -15.79
C MET A 145 -9.64 17.77 -16.44
N VAL A 146 -10.53 18.38 -17.23
CA VAL A 146 -10.26 19.69 -17.88
C VAL A 146 -9.98 20.79 -16.86
N LYS A 147 -10.62 20.70 -15.69
CA LYS A 147 -10.44 21.64 -14.56
C LYS A 147 -10.69 20.92 -13.23
N PRO A 148 -9.96 21.23 -12.15
CA PRO A 148 -10.14 20.55 -10.86
C PRO A 148 -11.60 20.58 -10.40
N ASP A 149 -12.14 19.41 -10.01
CA ASP A 149 -13.49 19.34 -9.46
C ASP A 149 -13.47 20.02 -8.09
N ARG A 150 -14.09 21.20 -8.00
CA ARG A 150 -14.16 22.07 -6.81
C ARG A 150 -12.92 22.92 -6.53
N GLN A 151 -12.51 23.74 -7.50
CA GLN A 151 -11.74 24.95 -7.19
C GLN A 151 -12.48 25.77 -6.12
N MET A 152 -11.92 25.84 -4.90
CA MET A 152 -12.54 26.48 -3.73
C MET A 152 -12.73 28.00 -3.91
N MET A 153 -12.07 28.59 -4.89
CA MET A 153 -12.17 30.01 -5.24
C MET A 153 -12.89 30.13 -6.59
N GLY A 154 -14.17 30.50 -6.60
CA GLY A 154 -14.83 30.97 -7.83
C GLY A 154 -16.02 30.18 -8.38
N ARG A 155 -16.57 29.16 -7.68
CA ARG A 155 -17.82 28.51 -8.16
C ARG A 155 -19.10 29.29 -7.84
N ALA A 156 -19.08 30.12 -6.78
CA ALA A 156 -20.04 31.18 -6.49
C ALA A 156 -19.62 31.86 -5.19
N VAL A 157 -19.11 33.10 -5.26
CA VAL A 157 -18.95 33.93 -4.06
C VAL A 157 -20.14 34.85 -4.02
N PHE A 158 -21.22 34.40 -3.38
CA PHE A 158 -22.38 35.26 -3.17
C PHE A 158 -22.00 36.32 -2.14
N ASN A 159 -21.91 37.57 -2.57
CA ASN A 159 -21.79 38.69 -1.66
C ASN A 159 -23.09 38.81 -0.84
N ASN A 160 -22.97 38.84 0.48
CA ASN A 160 -24.12 39.00 1.38
C ASN A 160 -24.54 40.48 1.54
N GLU A 161 -23.71 41.43 1.09
CA GLU A 161 -24.06 42.85 0.98
C GLU A 161 -24.92 43.08 -0.28
N PHE A 162 -26.24 43.19 -0.12
CA PHE A 162 -27.15 43.53 -1.21
C PHE A 162 -27.38 45.05 -1.34
N PRO A 163 -26.87 45.73 -2.37
CA PRO A 163 -27.69 46.68 -3.11
C PRO A 163 -28.50 45.90 -4.15
N VAL A 164 -29.73 46.33 -4.42
CA VAL A 164 -30.67 45.72 -5.37
C VAL A 164 -30.04 45.62 -6.77
N ASN A 165 -29.30 44.54 -7.03
CA ASN A 165 -28.72 44.27 -8.34
C ASN A 165 -29.13 42.86 -8.77
N ARG A 166 -29.91 42.79 -9.85
CA ARG A 166 -30.64 41.60 -10.33
C ARG A 166 -29.76 40.68 -11.20
N ILE A 167 -28.45 40.73 -11.03
CA ILE A 167 -27.53 39.89 -11.80
C ILE A 167 -27.33 38.60 -11.00
N ARG A 168 -28.00 37.53 -11.44
CA ARG A 168 -27.82 36.20 -10.85
C ARG A 168 -26.57 35.58 -11.47
N GLU A 169 -25.58 35.28 -10.65
CA GLU A 169 -24.43 34.49 -11.08
C GLU A 169 -24.90 33.05 -11.30
N THR A 170 -24.95 32.62 -12.56
CA THR A 170 -25.36 31.26 -12.93
C THR A 170 -24.19 30.31 -12.68
N VAL A 171 -24.33 29.42 -11.70
CA VAL A 171 -23.35 28.34 -11.46
C VAL A 171 -23.36 27.39 -12.64
N GLY A 172 -22.23 27.29 -13.35
CA GLY A 172 -22.07 26.36 -14.47
C GLY A 172 -22.11 24.88 -14.03
N PRO A 173 -22.39 23.95 -14.97
CA PRO A 173 -22.41 22.52 -14.67
C PRO A 173 -21.08 22.03 -14.10
N VAL A 174 -21.14 21.03 -13.21
CA VAL A 174 -19.97 20.33 -12.68
C VAL A 174 -19.18 19.75 -13.87
N PRO A 175 -17.87 20.02 -14.00
CA PRO A 175 -17.07 19.35 -15.01
C PRO A 175 -17.15 17.85 -14.78
N VAL A 176 -17.55 17.11 -15.81
CA VAL A 176 -17.51 15.65 -15.80
C VAL A 176 -16.08 15.24 -16.20
N ALA A 177 -15.54 14.20 -15.56
CA ALA A 177 -14.26 13.62 -15.96
C ALA A 177 -14.29 13.25 -17.45
N VAL A 178 -13.23 13.61 -18.18
CA VAL A 178 -13.10 13.35 -19.62
C VAL A 178 -12.83 11.86 -19.86
N GLY A 179 -12.13 11.23 -18.93
CA GLY A 179 -11.81 9.82 -18.97
C GLY A 179 -10.67 9.47 -18.01
N TRP A 180 -9.99 8.36 -18.32
CA TRP A 180 -8.87 7.85 -17.57
C TRP A 180 -7.66 7.69 -18.50
N ILE A 181 -6.53 8.26 -18.10
CA ILE A 181 -5.27 8.19 -18.85
C ILE A 181 -4.43 7.06 -18.26
N ALA A 182 -4.08 6.07 -19.09
CA ALA A 182 -3.18 5.00 -18.68
C ALA A 182 -1.77 5.54 -18.38
N ARG A 183 -1.30 5.35 -17.15
CA ARG A 183 0.04 5.73 -16.69
C ARG A 183 1.08 4.62 -16.80
N GLY A 184 0.65 3.41 -17.16
CA GLY A 184 1.50 2.23 -17.32
C GLY A 184 1.30 1.21 -16.21
N ARG A 185 2.30 0.33 -16.04
CA ARG A 185 2.27 -0.76 -15.05
C ARG A 185 2.90 -0.33 -13.73
N ASP A 186 2.31 -0.77 -12.62
CA ASP A 186 2.81 -0.53 -11.26
C ASP A 186 3.62 -1.73 -10.77
N ALA A 187 4.92 -1.72 -11.07
CA ALA A 187 5.81 -2.83 -10.73
C ALA A 187 5.93 -3.07 -9.21
N ASN A 188 5.81 -2.02 -8.38
CA ASN A 188 5.95 -2.18 -6.93
C ASN A 188 4.78 -2.95 -6.33
N LEU A 189 3.55 -2.65 -6.78
CA LEU A 189 2.37 -3.37 -6.32
C LEU A 189 2.32 -4.79 -6.93
N GLU A 190 2.72 -4.96 -8.19
CA GLU A 190 2.88 -6.29 -8.79
C GLU A 190 3.79 -7.18 -7.95
N GLN A 191 4.93 -6.65 -7.50
CA GLN A 191 5.87 -7.38 -6.67
C GLN A 191 5.29 -7.73 -5.28
N ALA A 192 4.54 -6.82 -4.65
CA ALA A 192 3.89 -7.10 -3.37
C ALA A 192 2.79 -8.17 -3.47
N ILE A 193 2.04 -8.19 -4.58
CA ILE A 193 1.05 -9.26 -4.83
C ILE A 193 1.77 -10.59 -5.10
N LEU A 194 2.82 -10.59 -5.93
CA LEU A 194 3.60 -11.79 -6.22
C LEU A 194 4.30 -12.35 -4.98
N SER A 195 4.80 -11.49 -4.10
CA SER A 195 5.39 -11.92 -2.83
C SER A 195 4.36 -12.50 -1.87
N GLY A 196 3.16 -11.90 -1.80
CA GLY A 196 1.99 -12.48 -1.11
C GLY A 196 1.67 -13.89 -1.60
N ILE A 197 1.54 -14.06 -2.91
CA ILE A 197 1.29 -15.38 -3.54
C ILE A 197 2.42 -16.37 -3.24
N ARG A 198 3.69 -15.96 -3.38
CA ARG A 198 4.85 -16.79 -3.02
C ARG A 198 4.77 -17.26 -1.57
N SER A 199 4.46 -16.34 -0.64
CA SER A 199 4.34 -16.65 0.78
C SER A 199 3.16 -17.58 1.09
N ALA A 200 2.05 -17.48 0.35
CA ALA A 200 0.87 -18.34 0.49
C ALA A 200 1.16 -19.81 0.14
N PHE A 201 2.18 -20.05 -0.69
CA PHE A 201 2.66 -21.38 -1.07
C PHE A 201 3.95 -21.81 -0.34
N PHE A 202 4.44 -21.02 0.63
CA PHE A 202 5.68 -21.25 1.37
C PHE A 202 6.92 -21.39 0.47
N LEU A 203 6.96 -20.61 -0.61
CA LEU A 203 8.06 -20.56 -1.60
C LEU A 203 9.09 -19.46 -1.30
#